data_AF-A0A1V8TUQ9-F1
#
_entry.id   AF-A0A1V8TUQ9-F1
#
_cell.length_a   1.000
_cell.length_b   1.000
_cell.length_c   1.000
_cell.angle_alpha   90.00
_cell.angle_beta   90.00
_cell.angle_gamma   90.00
#
_symmetry.space_group_name_H-M   'P 1'
#
loop_
_entity.id
_entity.type
_entity.pdbx_description
1 polymer ?
#
loop_
_entity_poly.entity_id
_entity_poly.type
_entity_poly.pdbx_seq_one_letter_code
_entity_poly.pdbx_strand_id
1 'polypeptide(L)'
;MPTSSEGSFDKALQENPEDGEKMRVMQAPNKSGVWSRSQQPRERAMVGPRFEQTIMEDQPRPLSAMELIHQQPVRWTKNKVVSCDGGGGPLGHPRIFINTDKPQIASCTYCGVPYANNRHRKHLESLPATPFPLEPTNAAGALPPSHLMSGGAKTGSTEPYQSNTGKPLEQR
;
A
#
# COMPACT_ATOMS: atom_id res chain seq x y z
N MET A 1 35.95 -5.04 15.99
CA MET A 1 34.51 -5.07 15.65
C MET A 1 34.40 -5.38 14.18
N PRO A 2 33.44 -6.22 13.75
CA PRO A 2 33.11 -6.31 12.33
C PRO A 2 32.74 -4.90 11.82
N THR A 3 33.15 -4.57 10.60
CA THR A 3 32.87 -3.29 9.96
C THR A 3 32.02 -3.52 8.71
N SER A 4 31.02 -2.66 8.50
CA SER A 4 30.23 -2.64 7.26
C SER A 4 30.84 -1.65 6.29
N SER A 5 30.87 -1.99 5.01
CA SER A 5 31.30 -1.07 3.96
C SER A 5 30.13 -0.15 3.62
N GLU A 6 30.06 1.01 4.28
CA GLU A 6 29.12 2.08 3.95
C GLU A 6 29.87 3.25 3.28
N GLY A 7 30.02 3.16 1.96
CA GLY A 7 30.68 4.21 1.17
C GLY A 7 32.21 4.21 1.32
N SER A 8 32.80 5.38 1.59
CA SER A 8 34.27 5.57 1.68
C SER A 8 34.85 5.32 3.07
N PHE A 9 34.05 4.93 4.06
CA PHE A 9 34.49 4.70 5.43
C PHE A 9 33.96 3.38 5.97
N ASP A 10 34.83 2.64 6.66
CA ASP A 10 34.44 1.45 7.40
C ASP A 10 33.85 1.86 8.75
N LYS A 11 32.54 1.67 8.92
CA LYS A 11 31.84 1.93 10.20
C LYS A 11 31.71 0.62 10.97
N ALA A 12 31.79 0.69 12.31
CA ALA A 12 31.52 -0.46 13.16
C ALA A 12 30.08 -0.95 12.91
N LEU A 13 29.96 -2.24 12.59
CA LEU A 13 28.70 -2.92 12.34
C LEU A 13 28.06 -3.25 13.70
N GLN A 14 27.41 -2.25 14.28
CA GLN A 14 26.74 -2.31 15.58
C GLN A 14 25.41 -1.57 15.50
N GLU A 15 24.32 -2.28 15.77
CA GLU A 15 23.00 -1.67 15.86
C GLU A 15 22.78 -0.97 17.21
N ASN A 16 21.89 0.01 17.23
CA ASN A 16 21.35 0.55 18.47
C ASN A 16 20.29 -0.43 19.02
N PRO A 17 20.41 -0.94 20.26
CA PRO A 17 19.48 -1.91 20.81
C PRO A 17 18.01 -1.44 20.83
N GLU A 18 17.76 -0.14 21.06
CA GLU A 18 16.40 0.41 21.09
C GLU A 18 15.75 0.39 19.71
N ASP A 19 16.51 0.78 18.69
CA ASP A 19 16.06 0.77 17.31
C ASP A 19 15.83 -0.66 16.84
N GLY A 20 16.78 -1.56 17.12
CA GLY A 20 16.69 -2.99 16.83
C GLY A 20 15.43 -3.63 17.43
N GLU A 21 15.13 -3.36 18.70
CA GLU A 21 13.93 -3.86 19.37
C GLU A 21 12.63 -3.33 18.74
N LYS A 22 12.60 -2.02 18.40
CA LYS A 22 11.46 -1.45 17.67
C LYS A 22 11.26 -2.13 16.32
N MET A 23 12.34 -2.40 15.59
CA MET A 23 12.27 -3.15 14.32
C MET A 23 11.78 -4.57 14.57
N ARG A 24 12.27 -5.21 15.64
CA ARG A 24 11.92 -6.56 16.08
C ARG A 24 10.42 -6.73 16.28
N VAL A 25 9.79 -5.79 16.98
CA VAL A 25 8.39 -5.85 17.38
C VAL A 25 7.43 -5.45 16.26
N MET A 26 7.74 -4.42 15.47
CA MET A 26 6.83 -3.95 14.41
C MET A 26 6.71 -4.95 13.27
N GLN A 27 5.48 -5.38 12.92
CA GLN A 27 5.26 -6.35 11.85
C GLN A 27 5.76 -5.87 10.47
N ALA A 28 5.60 -4.59 10.17
CA ALA A 28 6.12 -3.88 9.01
C ALA A 28 6.45 -2.42 9.39
N PRO A 29 7.27 -1.68 8.63
CA PRO A 29 7.66 -0.31 8.98
C PRO A 29 6.47 0.65 9.11
N ASN A 30 5.39 0.39 8.36
CA ASN A 30 4.14 1.16 8.36
C ASN A 30 2.99 0.48 9.13
N LYS A 31 3.21 -0.70 9.75
CA LYS A 31 2.15 -1.44 10.45
C LYS A 31 2.69 -2.25 11.62
N SER A 32 2.18 -2.00 12.83
CA SER A 32 2.62 -2.72 14.04
C SER A 32 2.03 -4.12 14.18
N GLY A 33 0.71 -4.28 13.95
CA GLY A 33 0.00 -5.54 14.17
C GLY A 33 -0.08 -6.47 12.96
N VAL A 34 -0.52 -7.70 13.21
CA VAL A 34 -0.81 -8.72 12.19
C VAL A 34 -2.09 -8.38 11.40
N TRP A 35 -2.21 -8.90 10.18
CA TRP A 35 -3.36 -8.71 9.28
C TRP A 35 -3.94 -10.02 8.73
N SER A 36 -3.47 -11.17 9.22
CA SER A 36 -4.05 -12.48 8.94
C SER A 36 -4.12 -13.30 10.22
N ARG A 37 -5.15 -14.15 10.32
CA ARG A 37 -5.40 -15.00 11.50
C ARG A 37 -4.28 -16.00 11.77
N SER A 38 -3.62 -16.48 10.70
CA SER A 38 -2.51 -17.44 10.78
C SER A 38 -1.13 -16.77 10.84
N GLN A 39 -1.06 -15.44 10.77
CA GLN A 39 0.21 -14.71 10.79
C GLN A 39 0.75 -14.66 12.23
N GLN A 40 2.01 -15.07 12.41
CA GLN A 40 2.68 -14.92 13.70
C GLN A 40 3.16 -13.47 13.90
N PRO A 41 2.90 -12.87 15.07
CA PRO A 41 3.47 -11.57 15.44
C PRO A 41 5.00 -11.60 15.41
N ARG A 42 5.62 -10.55 14.84
CA ARG A 42 7.08 -10.46 14.67
C ARG A 42 7.84 -10.55 16.00
N GLU A 43 7.28 -9.98 17.07
CA GLU A 43 7.78 -10.10 18.45
C GLU A 43 8.02 -11.55 18.92
N ARG A 44 7.28 -12.52 18.38
CA ARG A 44 7.40 -13.96 18.70
C ARG A 44 8.13 -14.75 17.63
N ALA A 45 8.13 -14.28 16.38
CA ALA A 45 8.80 -14.94 15.27
C ALA A 45 10.32 -14.65 15.24
N MET A 46 10.71 -13.43 15.65
CA MET A 46 12.09 -12.95 15.62
C MET A 46 12.73 -13.04 17.01
N VAL A 47 12.72 -14.24 17.62
CA VAL A 47 13.36 -14.55 18.90
C VAL A 47 14.19 -15.82 18.82
N GLY A 48 15.15 -15.96 19.74
CA GLY A 48 15.96 -17.16 19.91
C GLY A 48 17.36 -17.04 19.28
N PRO A 49 18.16 -18.13 19.34
CA PRO A 49 19.59 -18.08 19.07
C PRO A 49 19.97 -17.60 17.67
N ARG A 50 19.07 -17.74 16.69
CA ARG A 50 19.29 -17.26 15.32
C ARG A 50 19.28 -15.74 15.21
N PHE A 51 18.64 -15.02 16.13
CA PHE A 51 18.45 -13.57 16.06
C PHE A 51 19.29 -12.79 17.08
N GLU A 52 19.94 -13.46 18.05
CA GLU A 52 20.66 -12.81 19.15
C GLU A 52 21.88 -11.98 18.72
N GLN A 53 22.54 -12.37 17.64
CA GLN A 53 23.67 -11.65 17.04
C GLN A 53 23.35 -11.20 15.61
N THR A 54 22.07 -11.02 15.29
CA THR A 54 21.61 -10.55 13.99
C THR A 54 21.28 -9.07 14.06
N ILE A 55 21.77 -8.30 13.10
CA ILE A 55 21.41 -6.89 12.97
C ILE A 55 20.06 -6.78 12.29
N MET A 56 19.10 -6.21 13.01
CA MET A 56 17.71 -6.12 12.61
C MET A 56 17.49 -5.14 11.46
N GLU A 57 18.36 -4.16 11.31
CA GLU A 57 18.36 -3.16 10.22
C GLU A 57 18.51 -3.80 8.84
N ASP A 58 19.36 -4.81 8.73
CA ASP A 58 19.68 -5.49 7.47
C ASP A 58 18.70 -6.61 7.13
N GLN A 59 17.78 -6.95 8.04
CA GLN A 59 16.81 -8.02 7.80
C GLN A 59 15.69 -7.55 6.86
N PRO A 60 15.20 -8.41 5.95
CA PRO A 60 14.10 -8.08 5.06
C PRO A 60 12.87 -7.57 5.81
N ARG A 61 12.43 -6.35 5.51
CA ARG A 61 11.31 -5.69 6.17
C ARG A 61 10.51 -4.83 5.18
N PRO A 62 9.76 -5.45 4.26
CA PRO A 62 8.97 -4.72 3.29
C PRO A 62 7.81 -3.97 3.96
N LEU A 63 7.29 -2.96 3.26
CA LEU A 63 6.09 -2.24 3.67
C LEU A 63 4.85 -3.16 3.60
N SER A 64 3.90 -2.93 4.50
CA SER A 64 2.58 -3.52 4.44
C SER A 64 1.82 -2.98 3.24
N ALA A 65 1.53 -3.85 2.27
CA ALA A 65 0.69 -3.53 1.12
C ALA A 65 -0.74 -3.13 1.54
N MET A 66 -1.23 -3.65 2.67
CA MET A 66 -2.54 -3.29 3.22
C MET A 66 -2.59 -1.80 3.55
N GLU A 67 -1.61 -1.26 4.27
CA GLU A 67 -1.63 0.18 4.61
C GLU A 67 -1.44 1.04 3.35
N LEU A 68 -0.63 0.58 2.39
CA LEU A 68 -0.41 1.30 1.14
C LEU A 68 -1.69 1.41 0.28
N ILE A 69 -2.50 0.34 0.20
CA ILE A 69 -3.75 0.40 -0.56
C ILE A 69 -4.81 1.27 0.14
N HIS A 70 -4.80 1.33 1.48
CA HIS A 70 -5.71 2.21 2.23
C HIS A 70 -5.36 3.70 2.08
N GLN A 71 -4.15 4.04 1.60
CA GLN A 71 -3.79 5.40 1.21
C GLN A 71 -4.34 5.79 -0.17
N GLN A 72 -4.78 4.82 -0.98
CA GLN A 72 -5.31 5.12 -2.31
C GLN A 72 -6.71 5.73 -2.22
N PRO A 73 -6.95 6.87 -2.89
CA PRO A 73 -8.25 7.51 -2.88
C PRO A 73 -9.27 6.76 -3.74
N VAL A 74 -10.54 6.90 -3.38
CA VAL A 74 -11.67 6.32 -4.10
C VAL A 74 -11.76 6.91 -5.51
N ARG A 75 -11.83 6.03 -6.51
CA ARG A 75 -12.02 6.40 -7.90
C ARG A 75 -13.50 6.52 -8.24
N TRP A 76 -13.93 7.74 -8.52
CA TRP A 76 -15.32 8.07 -8.78
C TRP A 76 -15.73 7.78 -10.24
N THR A 77 -16.79 7.00 -10.43
CA THR A 77 -17.36 6.71 -11.74
C THR A 77 -18.78 7.27 -11.89
N LYS A 78 -19.19 7.59 -13.11
CA LYS A 78 -20.60 7.85 -13.46
C LYS A 78 -21.33 6.58 -13.91
N ASN A 79 -20.58 5.55 -14.31
CA ASN A 79 -21.12 4.30 -14.83
C ASN A 79 -21.44 3.32 -13.71
N LYS A 80 -22.38 2.41 -13.98
CA LYS A 80 -22.78 1.33 -13.07
C LYS A 80 -21.75 0.20 -12.98
N VAL A 81 -20.96 0.04 -14.03
CA VAL A 81 -19.93 -0.99 -14.16
C VAL A 81 -18.61 -0.32 -14.53
N VAL A 82 -17.54 -0.69 -13.83
CA VAL A 82 -16.17 -0.26 -14.08
C VAL A 82 -15.36 -1.46 -14.56
N SER A 83 -14.48 -1.26 -15.54
CA SER A 83 -13.50 -2.28 -15.92
C SER A 83 -12.14 -1.99 -15.32
N CYS A 84 -11.51 -3.02 -14.73
CA CYS A 84 -10.19 -2.93 -14.14
C CYS A 84 -9.25 -4.01 -14.68
N ASP A 85 -8.10 -3.61 -15.19
CA ASP A 85 -7.01 -4.48 -15.68
C ASP A 85 -5.70 -4.31 -14.90
N GLY A 86 -5.68 -3.47 -13.87
CA GLY A 86 -4.47 -3.17 -13.09
C GLY A 86 -3.50 -2.18 -13.74
N GLY A 87 -3.85 -1.60 -14.91
CA GLY A 87 -2.98 -0.73 -15.68
C GLY A 87 -2.01 -1.50 -16.59
N GLY A 88 -1.34 -0.79 -17.52
CA GLY A 88 -0.23 -1.33 -18.33
C GLY A 88 -0.56 -2.52 -19.24
N GLY A 89 -1.85 -2.79 -19.46
CA GLY A 89 -2.33 -3.82 -20.36
C GLY A 89 -1.91 -5.22 -19.89
N PRO A 90 -1.05 -5.95 -20.62
CA PRO A 90 -0.63 -7.29 -20.23
C PRO A 90 0.24 -7.35 -18.96
N LEU A 91 0.78 -6.22 -18.49
CA LEU A 91 1.58 -6.16 -17.25
C LEU A 91 0.71 -6.10 -15.98
N GLY A 92 -0.59 -5.89 -16.13
CA GLY A 92 -1.55 -5.88 -15.03
C GLY A 92 -2.12 -7.27 -14.72
N HIS A 93 -3.39 -7.29 -14.31
CA HIS A 93 -4.13 -8.53 -14.03
C HIS A 93 -5.24 -8.75 -15.07
N PRO A 94 -5.87 -9.94 -15.12
CA PRO A 94 -6.98 -10.20 -16.01
C PRO A 94 -8.08 -9.15 -15.84
N ARG A 95 -8.57 -8.62 -16.97
CA ARG A 95 -9.61 -7.59 -16.96
C ARG A 95 -10.87 -8.10 -16.27
N ILE A 96 -11.27 -7.41 -15.20
CA ILE A 96 -12.53 -7.67 -14.49
C ILE A 96 -13.51 -6.51 -14.62
N PHE A 97 -14.77 -6.80 -14.34
CA PHE A 97 -15.85 -5.81 -14.30
C PHE A 97 -16.44 -5.75 -12.89
N ILE A 98 -16.41 -4.56 -12.31
CA ILE A 98 -16.81 -4.29 -10.92
C ILE A 98 -18.13 -3.50 -10.95
N ASN A 99 -19.12 -3.98 -10.20
CA ASN A 99 -20.40 -3.31 -10.06
C ASN A 99 -20.33 -2.21 -8.98
N THR A 100 -20.67 -0.98 -9.34
CA THR A 100 -20.67 0.20 -8.47
C THR A 100 -22.07 0.76 -8.20
N ASP A 101 -23.14 0.02 -8.56
CA ASP A 101 -24.52 0.45 -8.34
C ASP A 101 -24.93 0.51 -6.86
N LYS A 102 -24.26 -0.23 -5.98
CA LYS A 102 -24.54 -0.21 -4.54
C LYS A 102 -23.97 1.06 -3.89
N PRO A 103 -24.58 1.60 -2.82
CA PRO A 103 -24.07 2.76 -2.08
C PRO A 103 -22.88 2.40 -1.17
N GLN A 104 -21.88 1.74 -1.74
CA GLN A 104 -20.68 1.27 -1.04
C GLN A 104 -19.45 1.46 -1.93
N ILE A 105 -18.27 1.49 -1.32
CA ILE A 105 -17.01 1.45 -2.05
C ILE A 105 -16.78 -0.01 -2.48
N ALA A 106 -16.65 -0.24 -3.79
CA ALA A 106 -16.35 -1.54 -4.37
C ALA A 106 -14.87 -1.59 -4.77
N SER A 107 -14.12 -2.53 -4.21
CA SER A 107 -12.71 -2.72 -4.52
C SER A 107 -12.47 -3.74 -5.62
N CYS A 108 -11.39 -3.57 -6.38
CA CYS A 108 -10.88 -4.60 -7.28
C CYS A 108 -10.34 -5.79 -6.48
N THR A 109 -10.70 -7.02 -6.87
CA THR A 109 -10.24 -8.25 -6.19
C THR A 109 -8.76 -8.57 -6.39
N TYR A 110 -8.12 -7.96 -7.41
CA TYR A 110 -6.70 -8.15 -7.69
C TYR A 110 -5.86 -7.02 -7.07
N CYS A 111 -5.98 -5.79 -7.58
CA CYS A 111 -5.17 -4.67 -7.10
C CYS A 111 -5.68 -4.01 -5.80
N GLY A 112 -6.92 -4.30 -5.36
CA GLY A 112 -7.50 -3.64 -4.19
C GLY A 112 -7.96 -2.19 -4.41
N VAL A 113 -7.79 -1.64 -5.62
CA VAL A 113 -8.16 -0.24 -5.93
C VAL A 113 -9.64 0.01 -5.64
N PRO A 114 -9.99 1.07 -4.89
CA PRO A 114 -11.37 1.38 -4.55
C PRO A 114 -12.10 2.18 -5.63
N TYR A 115 -13.34 1.79 -5.93
CA TYR A 115 -14.24 2.48 -6.85
C TYR A 115 -15.58 2.80 -6.18
N ALA A 116 -16.19 3.92 -6.53
CA ALA A 116 -17.55 4.25 -6.12
C ALA A 116 -18.30 5.05 -7.18
N ASN A 117 -19.63 4.95 -7.19
CA ASN A 117 -20.45 5.74 -8.11
C ASN A 117 -20.75 7.12 -7.53
N ASN A 118 -20.59 8.16 -8.36
CA ASN A 118 -20.89 9.55 -8.02
C ASN A 118 -22.30 9.78 -7.46
N ARG A 119 -23.29 8.96 -7.87
CA ARG A 119 -24.66 9.04 -7.35
C ARG A 119 -24.74 8.83 -5.83
N HIS A 120 -23.84 8.02 -5.29
CA HIS A 120 -23.80 7.67 -3.86
C HIS A 120 -22.80 8.50 -3.07
N ARG A 121 -22.18 9.51 -3.69
CA ARG A 121 -21.13 10.32 -3.08
C ARG A 121 -21.59 11.00 -1.79
N LYS A 122 -22.75 11.67 -1.82
CA LYS A 122 -23.33 12.31 -0.63
C LYS A 122 -23.56 11.33 0.52
N HIS A 123 -23.96 10.09 0.20
CA HIS A 123 -24.16 9.06 1.21
C HIS A 123 -22.82 8.63 1.82
N LEU A 124 -21.81 8.38 1.00
CA LEU A 124 -20.48 7.99 1.47
C LEU A 124 -19.80 9.10 2.28
N GLU A 125 -19.98 10.36 1.91
CA GLU A 125 -19.51 11.53 2.66
C GLU A 125 -20.24 11.71 4.01
N SER A 126 -21.49 11.23 4.12
CA SER A 126 -22.26 11.29 5.36
C SER A 126 -21.86 10.23 6.40
N LEU A 127 -21.10 9.21 6.00
CA LEU A 127 -20.64 8.17 6.91
C LEU A 127 -19.54 8.73 7.84
N PRO A 128 -19.50 8.31 9.12
CA PRO A 128 -18.52 8.82 10.08
C PRO A 128 -17.08 8.46 9.71
N ALA A 129 -16.89 7.32 9.03
CA ALA A 129 -15.61 6.88 8.50
C ALA A 129 -15.84 6.02 7.26
N THR A 130 -14.90 6.09 6.32
CA THR A 130 -14.86 5.23 5.14
C THR A 130 -13.54 4.46 5.13
N PRO A 131 -13.51 3.21 4.60
CA PRO A 131 -12.28 2.42 4.58
C PRO A 131 -11.15 3.02 3.73
N PHE A 132 -11.50 3.85 2.74
CA PHE A 132 -10.57 4.50 1.82
C PHE A 132 -10.84 6.00 1.79
N PRO A 133 -9.80 6.85 1.62
CA PRO A 133 -9.99 8.29 1.52
C PRO A 133 -10.83 8.65 0.30
N LEU A 134 -11.84 9.49 0.49
CA LEU A 134 -12.74 9.91 -0.60
C LEU A 134 -12.09 10.92 -1.56
N GLU A 135 -11.13 11.68 -1.03
CA GLU A 135 -10.38 12.71 -1.74
C GLU A 135 -8.90 12.32 -1.89
N PRO A 136 -8.21 12.82 -2.94
CA PRO A 136 -6.79 12.61 -3.11
C PRO A 136 -6.00 13.07 -1.88
N THR A 137 -5.16 12.19 -1.35
CA THR A 137 -4.30 12.48 -0.20
C THR A 137 -2.85 12.66 -0.66
N ASN A 138 -2.09 13.51 0.01
CA ASN A 138 -0.65 13.70 -0.25
C ASN A 138 0.24 12.55 0.31
N ALA A 139 -0.35 11.40 0.63
CA ALA A 139 0.38 10.25 1.14
C ALA A 139 1.34 9.73 0.06
N ALA A 140 2.53 9.27 0.48
CA ALA A 140 3.54 8.74 -0.44
C ALA A 140 3.02 7.54 -1.25
N GLY A 141 2.19 6.72 -0.62
CA GLY A 141 1.53 5.57 -1.23
C GLY A 141 0.29 5.92 -2.06
N ALA A 142 -0.16 7.17 -2.17
CA ALA A 142 -1.32 7.56 -2.98
C ALA A 142 -0.94 7.88 -4.44
N LEU A 143 -1.93 7.81 -5.34
CA LEU A 143 -1.80 8.26 -6.74
C LEU A 143 -1.97 9.79 -6.84
N PRO A 144 -1.31 10.45 -7.82
CA PRO A 144 -1.48 11.87 -8.05
C PRO A 144 -2.92 12.24 -8.37
N PRO A 145 -3.42 13.39 -7.88
CA PRO A 145 -4.75 13.90 -8.21
C PRO A 145 -5.01 13.95 -9.72
N SER A 146 -3.99 14.26 -10.53
CA SER A 146 -4.09 14.31 -12.00
C SER A 146 -4.55 12.99 -12.64
N HIS A 147 -4.25 11.84 -12.03
CA HIS A 147 -4.63 10.51 -12.52
C HIS A 147 -6.07 10.14 -12.13
N LEU A 148 -6.64 10.81 -11.13
CA LEU A 148 -8.01 10.58 -10.68
C LEU A 148 -9.03 11.41 -11.48
N MET A 149 -8.57 12.45 -12.17
CA MET A 149 -9.42 13.47 -12.80
C MET A 149 -9.77 13.22 -14.28
N SER A 150 -9.27 12.15 -14.90
CA SER A 150 -9.53 11.85 -16.32
C SER A 150 -10.97 11.39 -16.64
N GLY A 151 -11.93 11.59 -15.73
CA GLY A 151 -13.37 11.55 -16.00
C GLY A 151 -13.99 10.17 -16.27
N GLY A 152 -13.17 9.14 -16.44
CA GLY A 152 -13.59 7.74 -16.40
C GLY A 152 -12.73 7.03 -15.39
N ALA A 153 -13.31 6.56 -14.28
CA ALA A 153 -12.64 5.61 -13.40
C ALA A 153 -12.45 4.28 -14.15
N LYS A 154 -11.52 4.25 -15.09
CA LYS A 154 -11.07 3.09 -15.83
C LYS A 154 -9.57 3.02 -15.60
N THR A 155 -9.13 2.12 -14.73
CA THR A 155 -7.79 1.54 -14.89
C THR A 155 -7.82 0.84 -16.23
N GLY A 156 -7.21 1.46 -17.23
CA GLY A 156 -6.97 0.84 -18.53
C GLY A 156 -5.47 0.82 -18.80
N SER A 157 -5.07 0.05 -19.82
CA SER A 157 -3.71 -0.02 -20.37
C SER A 157 -2.91 1.28 -20.51
N THR A 158 -3.58 2.44 -20.56
CA THR A 158 -2.97 3.77 -20.73
C THR A 158 -2.84 4.58 -19.43
N GLU A 159 -3.25 4.07 -18.26
CA GLU A 159 -3.07 4.82 -17.01
C GLU A 159 -1.58 4.89 -16.62
N PRO A 160 -1.01 6.08 -16.39
CA PRO A 160 0.41 6.19 -16.07
C PRO A 160 0.69 5.71 -14.63
N TYR A 161 1.77 4.94 -14.48
CA TYR A 161 2.19 4.31 -13.22
C TYR A 161 3.03 5.24 -12.33
N GLN A 162 2.55 6.44 -12.02
CA GLN A 162 3.30 7.36 -11.16
C GLN A 162 2.60 7.53 -9.81
N SER A 163 3.36 7.37 -8.73
CA SER A 163 2.94 7.76 -7.38
C SER A 163 2.98 9.28 -7.22
N ASN A 164 2.42 9.82 -6.13
CA ASN A 164 2.60 11.24 -5.75
C ASN A 164 4.08 11.70 -5.74
N THR A 165 5.01 10.77 -5.56
CA THR A 165 6.46 11.04 -5.49
C THR A 165 7.14 11.03 -6.86
N GLY A 166 6.41 10.80 -7.96
CA GLY A 166 6.97 10.69 -9.32
C GLY A 166 7.69 9.36 -9.60
N LYS A 167 7.89 8.50 -8.58
CA LYS A 167 8.46 7.16 -8.74
C LYS A 167 7.44 6.17 -9.35
N PRO A 168 7.89 5.18 -10.15
CA PRO A 168 7.08 4.07 -10.63
C PRO A 168 6.38 3.33 -9.48
N LEU A 169 5.17 2.83 -9.70
CA LEU A 169 4.43 2.07 -8.68
C LEU A 169 5.15 0.79 -8.21
N GLU A 170 5.99 0.21 -9.06
CA GLU A 170 6.77 -1.00 -8.77
C GLU A 170 7.90 -0.78 -7.74
N GLN A 171 8.28 0.47 -7.48
CA GLN A 171 9.34 0.82 -6.52
C GLN A 171 8.79 1.21 -5.13
N ARG A 172 7.63 0.65 -4.75
CA ARG A 172 6.98 0.86 -3.45
C ARG A 172 7.32 -0.23 -2.46
#